data_AF-A0A956EGA0-F1
#
_entry.id   AF-A0A956EGA0-F1
#
_cell.length_a   1.000
_cell.length_b   1.000
_cell.length_c   1.000
_cell.angle_alpha   90.00
_cell.angle_beta   90.00
_cell.angle_gamma   90.00
#
_symmetry.space_group_name_H-M   'P 1'
#
loop_
_entity.id
_entity.type
_entity.pdbx_description
1 polymer ?
#
loop_
_entity_poly.entity_id
_entity_poly.type
_entity_poly.pdbx_seq_one_letter_code
_entity_poly.pdbx_strand_id
1 'polypeptide(L)'
;MSPRSLALSVAALVATSPLACKNKKETPEIPVVDDEAQTAPPPVAVAAPDEAPASDGPRIHVRASARELDDVFAWVKVVSAAWADAPFDVPAQVQAMLLQLGYGPTMWTSLDWQGVMAVDVLFPLSDDAAPGDLRAYGTLATANARAVLDAVPESRRPQPLGNGMWEMAEEAMRVLFREQPRALEFALVAGDLDQAPGLVVGAGSGRRIQVVADQIPEGWLRASEFLDIPGESPRGRQIDAVSGELSELRFEVEAGTQRDLTLELAARGPFAR
;
A
#
# COMPACT_ATOMS: atom_id res chain seq x y z
N MET A 1 13.81 7.32 8.62
CA MET A 1 12.57 7.66 7.89
C MET A 1 11.43 7.63 8.89
N SER A 2 10.46 8.56 8.85
CA SER A 2 9.35 8.51 9.83
C SER A 2 8.41 7.35 9.49
N PRO A 3 7.71 6.74 10.47
CA PRO A 3 6.68 5.72 10.22
C PRO A 3 5.57 6.23 9.27
N ARG A 4 5.39 7.56 9.20
CA ARG A 4 4.53 8.25 8.23
C ARG A 4 5.00 8.05 6.78
N SER A 5 6.30 7.93 6.50
CA SER A 5 6.87 7.78 5.15
C SER A 5 6.76 6.35 4.60
N LEU A 6 6.86 5.34 5.46
CA LEU A 6 6.85 3.92 5.06
C LEU A 6 5.42 3.42 4.80
N ALA A 7 4.46 3.89 5.58
CA ALA A 7 3.06 3.54 5.37
C ALA A 7 2.40 4.30 4.20
N LEU A 8 2.85 5.53 3.91
CA LEU A 8 2.52 6.19 2.64
C LEU A 8 3.07 5.41 1.44
N SER A 9 4.15 4.63 1.62
CA SER A 9 4.72 3.80 0.55
C SER A 9 3.88 2.55 0.27
N VAL A 10 3.25 1.96 1.29
CA VAL A 10 2.31 0.82 1.13
C VAL A 10 0.97 1.29 0.53
N ALA A 11 0.46 2.45 0.95
CA ALA A 11 -0.70 3.08 0.32
C ALA A 11 -0.38 3.58 -1.10
N ALA A 12 0.83 4.07 -1.36
CA ALA A 12 1.30 4.46 -2.68
C ALA A 12 1.42 3.26 -3.64
N LEU A 13 1.75 2.05 -3.14
CA LEU A 13 1.79 0.85 -3.99
C LEU A 13 0.42 0.49 -4.60
N VAL A 14 -0.68 0.90 -3.95
CA VAL A 14 -2.06 0.73 -4.45
C VAL A 14 -2.53 1.97 -5.22
N ALA A 15 -1.90 3.13 -5.00
CA ALA A 15 -2.31 4.42 -5.54
C ALA A 15 -1.35 5.07 -6.56
N THR A 16 -0.36 4.36 -7.12
CA THR A 16 0.44 4.89 -8.24
C THR A 16 -0.35 4.86 -9.54
N SER A 17 -1.24 5.84 -9.70
CA SER A 17 -1.69 6.29 -11.01
C SER A 17 -0.54 7.04 -11.68
N PRO A 18 -0.23 6.77 -12.97
CA PRO A 18 0.85 7.44 -13.69
C PRO A 18 0.39 8.82 -14.15
N LEU A 19 0.40 9.81 -13.26
CA LEU A 19 0.19 11.22 -13.59
C LEU A 19 1.14 12.11 -12.77
N ALA A 20 2.42 12.17 -13.14
CA ALA A 20 3.25 13.39 -13.07
C ALA A 20 4.65 13.19 -13.68
N CYS A 21 5.12 14.22 -14.36
CA CYS A 21 6.25 14.27 -15.30
C CYS A 21 7.57 14.81 -14.70
N LYS A 22 8.67 14.39 -15.36
CA LYS A 22 9.95 15.10 -15.66
C LYS A 22 11.02 15.36 -14.57
N ASN A 23 12.19 14.74 -14.86
CA ASN A 23 13.58 15.16 -14.67
C ASN A 23 14.14 15.34 -13.23
N LYS A 24 15.10 14.49 -12.84
CA LYS A 24 16.55 14.78 -12.94
C LYS A 24 17.37 13.53 -12.55
N LYS A 25 18.37 13.19 -13.38
CA LYS A 25 19.45 12.25 -13.06
C LYS A 25 20.32 12.82 -11.94
N GLU A 26 20.81 11.97 -11.04
CA GLU A 26 22.26 11.74 -10.85
C GLU A 26 22.51 10.56 -9.90
N THR A 27 23.29 9.62 -10.40
CA THR A 27 23.86 8.46 -9.70
C THR A 27 25.08 8.90 -8.89
N PRO A 28 25.32 8.30 -7.71
CA PRO A 28 26.70 8.00 -7.33
C PRO A 28 26.93 6.49 -7.12
N GLU A 29 28.09 6.04 -7.62
CA GLU A 29 28.66 4.70 -7.51
C GLU A 29 28.91 4.30 -6.05
N ILE A 30 28.70 3.01 -5.74
CA ILE A 30 29.08 2.38 -4.47
C ILE A 30 30.34 1.55 -4.72
N PRO A 31 31.44 1.73 -3.96
CA PRO A 31 32.57 0.82 -4.00
C PRO A 31 32.24 -0.50 -3.27
N VAL A 32 32.54 -1.61 -3.95
CA VAL A 32 32.48 -2.99 -3.47
C VAL A 32 33.56 -3.22 -2.40
N VAL A 33 33.21 -3.91 -1.31
CA VAL A 33 34.17 -4.59 -0.44
C VAL A 33 33.68 -6.02 -0.20
N ASP A 34 34.56 -6.97 -0.50
CA ASP A 34 34.40 -8.42 -0.41
C ASP A 34 34.65 -8.97 1.02
N ASP A 35 34.09 -10.17 1.21
CA ASP A 35 34.46 -11.29 2.09
C ASP A 35 34.31 -11.19 3.62
N GLU A 36 33.47 -12.06 4.20
CA GLU A 36 33.94 -13.31 4.83
C GLU A 36 32.77 -14.19 5.30
N ALA A 37 32.94 -15.51 5.12
CA ALA A 37 32.01 -16.55 5.53
C ALA A 37 31.86 -16.65 7.06
N GLN A 38 30.63 -16.82 7.56
CA GLN A 38 30.43 -17.25 8.95
C GLN A 38 29.22 -18.18 9.13
N THR A 39 29.50 -19.23 9.91
CA THR A 39 28.77 -20.47 10.15
C THR A 39 27.44 -20.27 10.88
N ALA A 40 26.42 -21.07 10.50
CA ALA A 40 25.07 -21.04 11.05
C ALA A 40 25.01 -21.38 12.56
N PRO A 41 24.26 -20.62 13.39
CA PRO A 41 23.86 -21.04 14.73
C PRO A 41 22.57 -21.90 14.73
N PRO A 42 22.35 -22.72 15.78
CA PRO A 42 21.25 -23.70 15.89
C PRO A 42 19.87 -23.03 16.13
N PRO A 43 18.75 -23.78 15.97
CA PRO A 43 17.41 -23.21 15.90
C PRO A 43 16.97 -22.61 17.24
N VAL A 44 16.59 -21.33 17.21
CA VAL A 44 15.96 -20.65 18.35
C VAL A 44 14.45 -20.91 18.28
N ALA A 45 13.90 -21.42 19.38
CA ALA A 45 12.46 -21.57 19.58
C ALA A 45 11.77 -20.21 19.40
N VAL A 46 10.80 -20.13 18.49
CA VAL A 46 10.01 -18.92 18.24
C VAL A 46 9.07 -18.71 19.43
N ALA A 47 9.46 -17.83 20.35
CA ALA A 47 8.52 -17.21 21.26
C ALA A 47 7.69 -16.20 20.44
N ALA A 48 6.38 -16.42 20.38
CA ALA A 48 5.46 -15.38 19.93
C ALA A 48 5.63 -14.15 20.86
N PRO A 49 5.86 -12.94 20.34
CA PRO A 49 5.85 -11.76 21.19
C PRO A 49 4.43 -11.54 21.68
N ASP A 50 4.30 -11.31 22.99
CA ASP A 50 3.08 -10.82 23.61
C ASP A 50 2.52 -9.62 22.85
N GLU A 51 1.21 -9.66 22.62
CA GLU A 51 0.41 -8.56 22.08
C GLU A 51 0.55 -7.37 23.03
N ALA A 52 1.37 -6.38 22.66
CA ALA A 52 1.47 -5.15 23.44
C ALA A 52 0.10 -4.46 23.45
N PRO A 53 -0.36 -3.92 24.60
CA PRO A 53 -1.66 -3.27 24.67
C PRO A 53 -1.69 -2.08 23.71
N ALA A 54 -2.66 -2.13 22.80
CA ALA A 54 -2.98 -1.09 21.85
C ALA A 54 -3.20 0.26 22.57
N SER A 55 -2.53 1.35 22.15
CA SER A 55 -2.75 2.66 22.78
C SER A 55 -4.15 3.22 22.49
N ASP A 56 -4.84 3.75 23.52
CA ASP A 56 -6.21 4.31 23.44
C ASP A 56 -6.31 5.65 22.68
N GLY A 57 -5.29 6.02 21.89
CA GLY A 57 -5.25 7.27 21.13
C GLY A 57 -6.17 7.28 19.91
N PRO A 58 -6.45 8.47 19.33
CA PRO A 58 -7.22 8.58 18.09
C PRO A 58 -6.52 7.85 16.94
N ARG A 59 -7.32 7.26 16.04
CA ARG A 59 -6.82 6.46 14.91
C ARG A 59 -7.56 6.81 13.63
N ILE A 60 -6.88 6.64 12.50
CA ILE A 60 -7.49 6.69 11.17
C ILE A 60 -7.51 5.29 10.60
N HIS A 61 -8.67 4.87 10.11
CA HIS A 61 -8.82 3.60 9.41
C HIS A 61 -8.77 3.85 7.90
N VAL A 62 -7.86 3.18 7.21
CA VAL A 62 -7.68 3.27 5.75
C VAL A 62 -7.83 1.89 5.16
N ARG A 63 -8.76 1.74 4.23
CA ARG A 63 -8.97 0.55 3.41
C ARG A 63 -8.70 0.88 1.97
N ALA A 64 -7.90 0.04 1.30
CA ALA A 64 -7.67 0.17 -0.12
C ALA A 64 -7.82 -1.20 -0.79
N SER A 65 -8.41 -1.21 -1.99
CA SER A 65 -8.49 -2.41 -2.80
C SER A 65 -8.38 -2.09 -4.28
N ALA A 66 -7.84 -3.06 -5.00
CA ALA A 66 -7.70 -3.07 -6.44
C ALA A 66 -8.04 -4.46 -6.98
N ARG A 67 -8.71 -4.53 -8.13
CA ARG A 67 -9.00 -5.79 -8.85
C ARG A 67 -9.00 -5.56 -10.35
N GLU A 68 -8.78 -6.63 -11.12
CA GLU A 68 -8.84 -6.58 -12.59
C GLU A 68 -7.94 -5.47 -13.18
N LEU A 69 -6.74 -5.31 -12.60
CA LEU A 69 -5.80 -4.26 -12.97
C LEU A 69 -5.24 -4.44 -14.39
N ASP A 70 -5.22 -5.66 -14.91
CA ASP A 70 -4.81 -5.93 -16.29
C ASP A 70 -5.68 -5.19 -17.32
N ASP A 71 -7.00 -5.20 -17.13
CA ASP A 71 -7.95 -4.49 -17.99
C ASP A 71 -7.85 -2.96 -17.79
N VAL A 72 -7.55 -2.50 -16.57
CA VAL A 72 -7.25 -1.09 -16.31
C VAL A 72 -5.97 -0.66 -17.06
N PHE A 73 -4.90 -1.46 -17.00
CA PHE A 73 -3.66 -1.18 -17.72
C PHE A 73 -3.86 -1.16 -19.23
N ALA A 74 -4.62 -2.11 -19.77
CA ALA A 74 -4.98 -2.14 -21.18
C ALA A 74 -5.79 -0.89 -21.57
N TRP A 75 -6.74 -0.48 -20.74
CA TRP A 75 -7.51 0.76 -20.94
C TRP A 75 -6.60 2.00 -20.94
N VAL A 76 -5.67 2.14 -19.98
CA VAL A 76 -4.72 3.27 -19.95
C VAL A 76 -3.89 3.32 -21.23
N LYS A 77 -3.43 2.18 -21.74
CA LYS A 77 -2.68 2.11 -22.99
C LYS A 77 -3.51 2.59 -24.18
N VAL A 78 -4.76 2.14 -24.29
CA VAL A 78 -5.68 2.57 -25.37
C VAL A 78 -5.99 4.06 -25.27
N VAL A 79 -6.31 4.54 -24.08
CA VAL A 79 -6.61 5.94 -23.84
C VAL A 79 -5.39 6.77 -24.16
N SER A 80 -4.23 6.52 -23.54
CA SER A 80 -3.03 7.32 -23.77
C SER A 80 -2.61 7.44 -25.23
N ALA A 81 -2.81 6.39 -26.04
CA ALA A 81 -2.55 6.43 -27.48
C ALA A 81 -3.36 7.51 -28.23
N ALA A 82 -4.49 7.97 -27.68
CA ALA A 82 -5.33 9.00 -28.29
C ALA A 82 -4.82 10.44 -28.07
N TRP A 83 -3.95 10.68 -27.08
CA TRP A 83 -3.55 12.04 -26.66
C TRP A 83 -2.04 12.20 -26.40
N ALA A 84 -1.26 11.11 -26.43
CA ALA A 84 0.18 11.14 -26.24
C ALA A 84 0.93 10.67 -27.50
N ASP A 85 2.08 11.27 -27.76
CA ASP A 85 2.96 10.90 -28.89
C ASP A 85 3.47 9.44 -28.80
N ALA A 86 3.52 8.89 -27.58
CA ALA A 86 3.79 7.49 -27.31
C ALA A 86 2.77 6.98 -26.27
N PRO A 87 2.10 5.83 -26.52
CA PRO A 87 1.20 5.23 -25.55
C PRO A 87 1.92 4.89 -24.24
N PHE A 88 1.25 5.08 -23.11
CA PHE A 88 1.75 4.64 -21.82
C PHE A 88 1.65 3.12 -21.70
N ASP A 89 2.78 2.47 -21.45
CA ASP A 89 2.85 1.05 -21.14
C ASP A 89 3.03 0.88 -19.63
N VAL A 90 1.91 0.90 -18.90
CA VAL A 90 1.90 0.77 -17.43
C VAL A 90 2.57 -0.53 -16.97
N PRO A 91 2.31 -1.71 -17.57
CA PRO A 91 3.03 -2.94 -17.23
C PRO A 91 4.54 -2.80 -17.31
N ALA A 92 5.07 -2.25 -18.41
CA ALA A 92 6.50 -2.07 -18.57
C ALA A 92 7.08 -1.08 -17.54
N GLN A 93 6.35 0.00 -17.21
CA GLN A 93 6.77 0.97 -16.21
C GLN A 93 6.81 0.36 -14.79
N VAL A 94 5.78 -0.38 -14.40
CA VAL A 94 5.72 -1.05 -13.09
C VAL A 94 6.81 -2.11 -13.00
N GLN A 95 7.02 -2.90 -14.05
CA GLN A 95 8.10 -3.88 -14.08
C GLN A 95 9.48 -3.22 -13.94
N ALA A 96 9.73 -2.12 -14.66
CA ALA A 96 10.98 -1.37 -14.55
C ALA A 96 11.16 -0.79 -13.14
N MET A 97 10.09 -0.27 -12.53
CA MET A 97 10.10 0.25 -11.17
C MET A 97 10.45 -0.86 -10.15
N LEU A 98 9.83 -2.04 -10.26
CA LEU A 98 10.12 -3.18 -9.38
C LEU A 98 11.61 -3.57 -9.46
N LEU A 99 12.16 -3.65 -10.68
CA LEU A 99 13.58 -3.93 -10.90
C LEU A 99 14.49 -2.84 -10.31
N GLN A 100 14.12 -1.57 -10.48
CA GLN A 100 14.86 -0.45 -9.91
C GLN A 100 14.85 -0.46 -8.38
N LEU A 101 13.78 -0.99 -7.77
CA LEU A 101 13.67 -1.21 -6.33
C LEU A 101 14.39 -2.49 -5.86
N GLY A 102 15.04 -3.23 -6.75
CA GLY A 102 15.81 -4.44 -6.45
C GLY A 102 14.99 -5.72 -6.37
N TYR A 103 13.69 -5.69 -6.73
CA TYR A 103 12.90 -6.91 -6.81
C TYR A 103 13.37 -7.79 -7.97
N GLY A 104 13.27 -9.10 -7.78
CA GLY A 104 13.59 -10.08 -8.80
C GLY A 104 12.67 -9.96 -10.02
N PRO A 105 13.14 -10.37 -11.22
CA PRO A 105 12.38 -10.26 -12.47
C PRO A 105 11.08 -11.06 -12.45
N THR A 106 10.99 -12.09 -11.60
CA THR A 106 9.80 -12.92 -11.43
C THR A 106 8.69 -12.24 -10.62
N MET A 107 8.95 -11.12 -9.92
CA MET A 107 7.96 -10.42 -9.10
C MET A 107 6.71 -10.08 -9.92
N TRP A 108 6.90 -9.46 -11.09
CA TRP A 108 5.82 -9.05 -11.97
C TRP A 108 4.94 -10.22 -12.43
N THR A 109 5.54 -11.34 -12.80
CA THR A 109 4.81 -12.52 -13.32
C THR A 109 4.26 -13.42 -12.21
N SER A 110 4.64 -13.19 -10.96
CA SER A 110 4.17 -13.96 -9.80
C SER A 110 2.90 -13.35 -9.18
N LEU A 111 2.59 -12.10 -9.51
CA LEU A 111 1.36 -11.42 -9.13
C LEU A 111 0.23 -11.76 -10.10
N ASP A 112 -0.98 -11.95 -9.57
CA ASP A 112 -2.20 -12.12 -10.36
C ASP A 112 -2.91 -10.77 -10.46
N TRP A 113 -2.65 -10.05 -11.54
CA TRP A 113 -3.23 -8.73 -11.81
C TRP A 113 -4.72 -8.74 -12.08
N GLN A 114 -5.32 -9.92 -12.34
CA GLN A 114 -6.77 -10.06 -12.45
C GLN A 114 -7.44 -10.21 -11.08
N GLY A 115 -6.71 -10.79 -10.13
CA GLY A 115 -7.21 -11.03 -8.78
C GLY A 115 -7.31 -9.78 -7.92
N VAL A 116 -7.78 -9.98 -6.69
CA VAL A 116 -7.97 -8.91 -5.71
C VAL A 116 -6.68 -8.66 -4.92
N MET A 117 -6.27 -7.40 -4.87
CA MET A 117 -5.27 -6.88 -3.94
C MET A 117 -5.98 -5.95 -2.98
N ALA A 118 -5.88 -6.20 -1.68
CA ALA A 118 -6.57 -5.39 -0.68
C ALA A 118 -5.75 -5.25 0.59
N VAL A 119 -5.88 -4.10 1.24
CA VAL A 119 -5.20 -3.77 2.48
C VAL A 119 -6.14 -2.98 3.38
N ASP A 120 -6.02 -3.25 4.67
CA ASP A 120 -6.71 -2.56 5.75
C ASP A 120 -5.65 -2.12 6.76
N VAL A 121 -5.62 -0.81 7.05
CA VAL A 121 -4.59 -0.18 7.87
C VAL A 121 -5.26 0.72 8.91
N LEU A 122 -4.86 0.56 10.16
CA LEU A 122 -5.27 1.39 11.27
C LEU A 122 -4.08 2.20 11.77
N PHE A 123 -4.10 3.50 11.51
CA PHE A 123 -3.03 4.43 11.82
C PHE A 123 -3.24 5.07 13.20
N PRO A 124 -2.33 4.88 14.17
CA PRO A 124 -2.36 5.67 15.38
C PRO A 124 -1.91 7.11 15.09
N LEU A 125 -2.64 8.08 15.64
CA LEU A 125 -2.33 9.51 15.48
C LEU A 125 -1.61 10.13 16.67
N SER A 126 -1.42 9.36 17.74
CA SER A 126 -0.68 9.82 18.92
C SER A 126 0.81 9.99 18.59
N ASP A 127 1.43 11.05 19.07
CA ASP A 127 2.88 11.25 18.95
C ASP A 127 3.67 10.25 19.82
N ASP A 128 3.02 9.64 20.82
CA ASP A 128 3.57 8.58 21.67
C ASP A 128 3.28 7.16 21.13
N ALA A 129 2.74 7.05 19.90
CA ALA A 129 2.39 5.76 19.33
C ALA A 129 3.62 4.86 19.20
N ALA A 130 3.54 3.67 19.79
CA ALA A 130 4.57 2.66 19.64
C ALA A 130 4.51 2.06 18.22
N PRO A 131 5.61 1.50 17.69
CA PRO A 131 5.59 0.80 16.40
C PRO A 131 4.51 -0.30 16.31
N GLY A 132 4.16 -0.93 17.44
CA GLY A 132 3.11 -1.95 17.54
C GLY A 132 1.66 -1.41 17.53
N ASP A 133 1.46 -0.10 17.64
CA ASP A 133 0.12 0.51 17.55
C ASP A 133 -0.38 0.60 16.11
N LEU A 134 0.53 0.53 15.13
CA LEU A 134 0.18 0.42 13.72
C LEU A 134 -0.31 -1.00 13.44
N ARG A 135 -1.55 -1.12 13.00
CA ARG A 135 -2.09 -2.39 12.50
C ARG A 135 -2.25 -2.29 11.00
N ALA A 136 -1.74 -3.28 10.28
CA ALA A 136 -2.01 -3.41 8.86
C ALA A 136 -2.12 -4.89 8.54
N TYR A 137 -3.11 -5.24 7.73
CA TYR A 137 -3.25 -6.57 7.16
C TYR A 137 -3.82 -6.49 5.76
N GLY A 138 -3.53 -7.49 4.94
CA GLY A 138 -3.89 -7.45 3.55
C GLY A 138 -3.70 -8.78 2.84
N THR A 139 -4.10 -8.77 1.59
CA THR A 139 -4.01 -9.89 0.66
C THR A 139 -3.56 -9.37 -0.69
N LEU A 140 -2.60 -10.04 -1.29
CA LEU A 140 -2.17 -9.82 -2.66
C LEU A 140 -2.59 -11.03 -3.48
N ALA A 141 -3.30 -10.84 -4.58
CA ALA A 141 -3.53 -11.93 -5.51
C ALA A 141 -2.22 -12.34 -6.19
N THR A 142 -1.94 -13.63 -6.20
CA THR A 142 -0.68 -14.16 -6.72
C THR A 142 -0.93 -15.39 -7.61
N ALA A 143 -0.21 -15.46 -8.71
CA ALA A 143 -0.03 -16.71 -9.45
C ALA A 143 0.90 -17.69 -8.71
N ASN A 144 1.86 -17.16 -7.94
CA ASN A 144 2.76 -17.94 -7.10
C ASN A 144 3.24 -17.11 -5.90
N ALA A 145 2.64 -17.34 -4.72
CA ALA A 145 2.96 -16.61 -3.49
C ALA A 145 4.43 -16.78 -3.07
N ARG A 146 4.98 -17.99 -3.22
CA ARG A 146 6.37 -18.27 -2.91
C ARG A 146 7.33 -17.47 -3.79
N ALA A 147 7.06 -17.40 -5.09
CA ALA A 147 7.88 -16.66 -6.04
C ALA A 147 7.82 -15.13 -5.81
N VAL A 148 6.71 -14.60 -5.25
CA VAL A 148 6.64 -13.21 -4.78
C VAL A 148 7.62 -12.98 -3.63
N LEU A 149 7.62 -13.85 -2.62
CA LEU A 149 8.50 -13.75 -1.45
C LEU A 149 9.98 -13.89 -1.84
N ASP A 150 10.30 -14.83 -2.72
CA ASP A 150 11.68 -15.05 -3.18
C ASP A 150 12.20 -13.88 -4.06
N ALA A 151 11.29 -13.15 -4.72
CA ALA A 151 11.60 -11.99 -5.55
C ALA A 151 11.78 -10.69 -4.74
N VAL A 152 11.57 -10.70 -3.43
CA VAL A 152 11.91 -9.54 -2.57
C VAL A 152 13.44 -9.34 -2.57
N PRO A 153 13.94 -8.08 -2.58
CA PRO A 153 15.38 -7.80 -2.50
C PRO A 153 16.06 -8.54 -1.35
N GLU A 154 17.30 -9.01 -1.55
CA GLU A 154 17.98 -9.86 -0.56
C GLU A 154 18.11 -9.21 0.83
N SER A 155 18.33 -7.89 0.87
CA SER A 155 18.40 -7.11 2.11
C SER A 155 17.10 -7.09 2.93
N ARG A 156 15.97 -7.44 2.30
CA ARG A 156 14.63 -7.46 2.90
C ARG A 156 13.92 -8.79 2.67
N ARG A 157 14.63 -9.83 2.24
CA ARG A 157 13.99 -11.10 1.86
C ARG A 157 13.34 -11.74 3.09
N PRO A 158 12.03 -12.04 3.05
CA PRO A 158 11.35 -12.72 4.14
C PRO A 158 12.00 -14.08 4.44
N GLN A 159 12.08 -14.44 5.71
CA GLN A 159 12.59 -15.73 6.18
C GLN A 159 11.44 -16.70 6.44
N PRO A 160 11.59 -17.98 6.07
CA PRO A 160 10.55 -18.97 6.32
C PRO A 160 10.44 -19.29 7.81
N LEU A 161 9.21 -19.31 8.33
CA LEU A 161 8.87 -19.77 9.68
C LEU A 161 8.35 -21.22 9.70
N GLY A 162 8.11 -21.82 8.53
CA GLY A 162 7.50 -23.13 8.37
C GLY A 162 5.98 -23.06 8.15
N ASN A 163 5.39 -24.16 7.68
CA ASN A 163 3.94 -24.27 7.42
C ASN A 163 3.36 -23.16 6.50
N GLY A 164 4.15 -22.67 5.52
CA GLY A 164 3.75 -21.59 4.62
C GLY A 164 3.76 -20.19 5.25
N MET A 165 4.29 -20.04 6.47
CA MET A 165 4.46 -18.77 7.14
C MET A 165 5.86 -18.19 6.89
N TRP A 166 5.92 -16.87 6.81
CA TRP A 166 7.13 -16.10 6.58
C TRP A 166 7.18 -14.86 7.44
N GLU A 167 8.39 -14.38 7.69
CA GLU A 167 8.60 -13.13 8.42
C GLU A 167 9.64 -12.26 7.70
N MET A 168 9.29 -11.01 7.50
CA MET A 168 10.24 -9.95 7.17
C MET A 168 10.36 -9.02 8.37
N ALA A 169 11.57 -8.88 8.91
CA ALA A 169 11.87 -7.91 9.97
C ALA A 169 12.71 -6.78 9.37
N GLU A 170 12.24 -5.55 9.49
CA GLU A 170 12.99 -4.36 9.09
C GLU A 170 12.95 -3.34 10.23
N GLU A 171 14.13 -3.03 10.78
CA GLU A 171 14.31 -2.16 11.95
C GLU A 171 13.42 -2.58 13.13
N ALA A 172 12.33 -1.85 13.38
CA ALA A 172 11.37 -2.08 14.46
C ALA A 172 10.03 -2.66 13.99
N MET A 173 9.87 -2.91 12.68
CA MET A 173 8.64 -3.46 12.12
C MET A 173 8.85 -4.90 11.68
N ARG A 174 7.84 -5.73 11.96
CA ARG A 174 7.76 -7.11 11.50
C ARG A 174 6.53 -7.25 10.63
N VAL A 175 6.69 -7.90 9.49
CA VAL A 175 5.59 -8.26 8.60
C VAL A 175 5.57 -9.77 8.53
N LEU A 176 4.45 -10.35 8.92
CA LEU A 176 4.16 -11.77 8.77
C LEU A 176 3.47 -11.97 7.44
N PHE A 177 3.84 -13.03 6.73
CA PHE A 177 3.14 -13.45 5.52
C PHE A 177 2.67 -14.90 5.65
N ARG A 178 1.54 -15.19 5.01
CA ARG A 178 0.98 -16.54 4.89
C ARG A 178 0.75 -16.84 3.41
N GLU A 179 1.43 -17.87 2.93
CA GLU A 179 1.22 -18.39 1.58
C GLU A 179 -0.18 -19.01 1.46
N GLN A 180 -0.90 -18.61 0.41
CA GLN A 180 -2.15 -19.26 -0.01
C GLN A 180 -2.02 -19.72 -1.47
N PRO A 181 -2.84 -20.70 -1.92
CA PRO A 181 -2.74 -21.21 -3.29
C PRO A 181 -2.90 -20.16 -4.39
N ARG A 182 -3.60 -19.04 -4.11
CA ARG A 182 -3.87 -17.96 -5.08
C ARG A 182 -3.65 -16.56 -4.51
N ALA A 183 -3.05 -16.47 -3.32
CA ALA A 183 -2.83 -15.21 -2.66
C ALA A 183 -1.59 -15.26 -1.75
N LEU A 184 -1.08 -14.09 -1.43
CA LEU A 184 -0.14 -13.86 -0.35
C LEU A 184 -0.83 -12.95 0.67
N GLU A 185 -1.15 -13.50 1.82
CA GLU A 185 -1.70 -12.73 2.93
C GLU A 185 -0.57 -12.15 3.76
N PHE A 186 -0.78 -10.97 4.33
CA PHE A 186 0.21 -10.34 5.19
C PHE A 186 -0.45 -9.61 6.36
N ALA A 187 0.27 -9.48 7.46
CA ALA A 187 -0.12 -8.63 8.57
C ALA A 187 1.10 -8.19 9.41
N LEU A 188 0.96 -7.08 10.13
CA LEU A 188 1.96 -6.64 11.11
C LEU A 188 1.86 -7.41 12.43
N VAL A 189 0.68 -7.96 12.74
CA VAL A 189 0.41 -8.74 13.95
C VAL A 189 -0.24 -10.06 13.56
N ALA A 190 0.18 -11.15 14.21
CA ALA A 190 -0.27 -12.50 13.85
C ALA A 190 -1.80 -12.66 13.91
N GLY A 191 -2.46 -12.04 14.89
CA GLY A 191 -3.91 -12.11 15.05
C GLY A 191 -4.71 -11.49 13.90
N ASP A 192 -4.09 -10.61 13.10
CA ASP A 192 -4.76 -9.96 11.97
C ASP A 192 -4.68 -10.76 10.66
N LEU A 193 -3.81 -11.78 10.56
CA LEU A 193 -3.74 -12.62 9.36
C LEU A 193 -5.05 -13.34 9.08
N ASP A 194 -5.82 -13.69 10.11
CA ASP A 194 -7.11 -14.37 9.94
C ASP A 194 -8.20 -13.44 9.40
N GLN A 195 -7.99 -12.12 9.41
CA GLN A 195 -8.89 -11.14 8.82
C GLN A 195 -8.65 -10.92 7.32
N ALA A 196 -7.43 -11.19 6.83
CA ALA A 196 -7.04 -10.94 5.43
C ALA A 196 -7.95 -11.59 4.37
N PRO A 197 -8.43 -12.85 4.52
CA PRO A 197 -9.36 -13.45 3.56
C PRO A 197 -10.67 -12.66 3.41
N GLY A 198 -11.13 -12.00 4.48
CA GLY A 198 -12.36 -11.21 4.47
C GLY A 198 -12.29 -9.99 3.56
N LEU A 199 -11.09 -9.45 3.32
CA LEU A 199 -10.88 -8.29 2.45
C LEU A 199 -11.20 -8.60 0.98
N VAL A 200 -10.98 -9.85 0.54
CA VAL A 200 -11.34 -10.29 -0.83
C VAL A 200 -12.84 -10.17 -1.06
N VAL A 201 -13.64 -10.57 -0.07
CA VAL A 201 -15.11 -10.52 -0.14
C VAL A 201 -15.59 -9.08 -0.18
N GLY A 202 -15.01 -8.21 0.67
CA GLY A 202 -15.34 -6.79 0.70
C GLY A 202 -15.05 -6.07 -0.63
N ALA A 203 -13.85 -6.27 -1.17
CA ALA A 203 -13.41 -5.66 -2.44
C ALA A 203 -14.26 -6.11 -3.65
N GLY A 204 -14.82 -7.32 -3.62
CA GLY A 204 -15.66 -7.86 -4.70
C GLY A 204 -16.96 -7.06 -4.94
N SER A 205 -17.39 -6.24 -3.98
CA SER A 205 -18.65 -5.49 -4.02
C SER A 205 -18.53 -4.03 -4.50
N GLY A 206 -17.30 -3.50 -4.62
CA GLY A 206 -17.04 -2.09 -4.99
C GLY A 206 -16.58 -1.89 -6.44
N ARG A 207 -16.12 -0.67 -6.76
CA ARG A 207 -15.44 -0.40 -8.04
C ARG A 207 -14.05 -1.06 -8.08
N ARG A 208 -13.45 -1.16 -9.27
CA ARG A 208 -12.15 -1.83 -9.45
C ARG A 208 -11.01 -1.27 -8.61
N ILE A 209 -10.98 0.04 -8.37
CA ILE A 209 -10.04 0.65 -7.44
C ILE A 209 -10.86 1.41 -6.41
N GLN A 210 -10.59 1.18 -5.13
CA GLN A 210 -11.27 1.83 -4.03
C GLN A 210 -10.27 2.19 -2.95
N VAL A 211 -10.37 3.41 -2.43
CA VAL A 211 -9.67 3.89 -1.24
C VAL A 211 -10.71 4.55 -0.34
N VAL A 212 -10.80 4.08 0.90
CA VAL A 212 -11.69 4.62 1.93
C VAL A 212 -10.83 4.97 3.13
N ALA A 213 -10.87 6.21 3.56
CA ALA A 213 -10.36 6.65 4.85
C ALA A 213 -11.55 7.03 5.73
N ASP A 214 -11.68 6.42 6.89
CA ASP A 214 -12.71 6.73 7.87
C ASP A 214 -12.12 6.89 9.28
N GLN A 215 -12.96 7.30 10.23
CA GLN A 215 -12.54 7.70 11.57
C GLN A 215 -11.56 8.88 11.57
N ILE A 216 -11.64 9.75 10.56
CA ILE A 216 -10.80 10.95 10.48
C ILE A 216 -11.18 11.88 11.65
N PRO A 217 -10.24 12.23 12.56
CA PRO A 217 -10.58 13.11 13.66
C PRO A 217 -10.84 14.54 13.19
N GLU A 218 -11.71 15.24 13.92
CA GLU A 218 -12.02 16.63 13.66
C GLU A 218 -10.76 17.51 13.67
N GLY A 219 -10.64 18.38 12.67
CA GLY A 219 -9.51 19.31 12.51
C GLY A 219 -8.18 18.66 12.09
N TRP A 220 -8.14 17.33 11.90
CA TRP A 220 -6.92 16.64 11.47
C TRP A 220 -6.60 16.91 9.99
N LEU A 221 -7.62 16.88 9.13
CA LEU A 221 -7.45 17.12 7.70
C LEU A 221 -7.45 18.62 7.41
N ARG A 222 -6.35 19.11 6.83
CA ARG A 222 -6.20 20.49 6.34
C ARG A 222 -5.97 20.49 4.84
N ALA A 223 -7.05 20.49 4.07
CA ALA A 223 -6.96 20.35 2.62
C ALA A 223 -6.16 21.48 1.94
N SER A 224 -6.01 22.65 2.57
CA SER A 224 -5.16 23.72 2.05
C SER A 224 -3.68 23.32 1.94
N GLU A 225 -3.18 22.55 2.91
CA GLU A 225 -1.81 22.02 2.94
C GLU A 225 -1.56 21.04 1.78
N PHE A 226 -2.56 20.24 1.42
CA PHE A 226 -2.46 19.27 0.33
C PHE A 226 -2.63 19.90 -1.06
N LEU A 227 -3.39 20.99 -1.15
CA LEU A 227 -3.71 21.65 -2.42
C LEU A 227 -2.74 22.80 -2.75
N ASP A 228 -1.69 22.98 -1.96
CA ASP A 228 -0.72 24.09 -2.07
C ASP A 228 -1.43 25.47 -2.06
N ILE A 229 -2.49 25.57 -1.25
CA ILE A 229 -3.25 26.81 -1.04
C ILE A 229 -2.78 27.39 0.29
N PRO A 230 -2.34 28.67 0.34
CA PRO A 230 -1.95 29.29 1.61
C PRO A 230 -3.09 29.21 2.63
N GLY A 231 -2.90 28.46 3.72
CA GLY A 231 -3.93 28.21 4.73
C GLY A 231 -4.47 29.49 5.40
N GLU A 232 -3.62 30.53 5.53
CA GLU A 232 -4.02 31.83 6.10
C GLU A 232 -4.87 32.67 5.15
N SER A 233 -4.87 32.35 3.84
CA SER A 233 -5.72 33.04 2.89
C SER A 233 -7.20 32.83 3.24
N PRO A 234 -8.10 33.78 2.89
CA PRO A 234 -9.54 33.58 3.11
C PRO A 234 -10.07 32.28 2.50
N ARG A 235 -9.53 31.88 1.34
CA ARG A 235 -9.88 30.63 0.65
C ARG A 235 -9.31 29.40 1.37
N GLY A 236 -8.07 29.47 1.84
CA GLY A 236 -7.43 28.39 2.62
C GLY A 236 -8.22 28.10 3.90
N ARG A 237 -8.54 29.14 4.68
CA ARG A 237 -9.35 29.00 5.89
C ARG A 237 -10.73 28.40 5.64
N GLN A 238 -11.39 28.77 4.54
CA GLN A 238 -12.69 28.21 4.19
C GLN A 238 -12.59 26.72 3.81
N ILE A 239 -11.56 26.36 3.05
CA ILE A 239 -11.29 24.96 2.67
C ILE A 239 -10.94 24.13 3.91
N ASP A 240 -10.14 24.65 4.82
CA ASP A 240 -9.75 23.97 6.05
C ASP A 240 -10.90 23.85 7.05
N ALA A 241 -11.79 24.84 7.12
CA ALA A 241 -13.00 24.73 7.94
C ALA A 241 -13.90 23.57 7.48
N VAL A 242 -14.13 23.43 6.16
CA VAL A 242 -14.95 22.34 5.61
C VAL A 242 -14.22 21.00 5.69
N SER A 243 -12.92 20.96 5.38
CA SER A 243 -12.16 19.70 5.41
C SER A 243 -11.88 19.20 6.83
N GLY A 244 -11.79 20.10 7.81
CA GLY A 244 -11.67 19.75 9.22
C GLY A 244 -12.88 19.04 9.80
N GLU A 245 -14.05 19.15 9.16
CA GLU A 245 -15.27 18.42 9.57
C GLU A 245 -15.37 17.03 8.93
N LEU A 246 -14.42 16.63 8.07
CA LEU A 246 -14.47 15.34 7.39
C LEU A 246 -14.21 14.20 8.36
N SER A 247 -15.10 13.21 8.31
CA SER A 247 -15.06 11.96 9.09
C SER A 247 -14.81 10.73 8.21
N GLU A 248 -15.19 10.80 6.93
CA GLU A 248 -14.93 9.77 5.91
C GLU A 248 -14.58 10.45 4.58
N LEU A 249 -13.59 9.90 3.89
CA LEU A 249 -13.22 10.21 2.51
C LEU A 249 -13.20 8.90 1.72
N ARG A 250 -13.80 8.91 0.54
CA ARG A 250 -13.88 7.75 -0.34
C ARG A 250 -13.54 8.16 -1.75
N PHE A 251 -12.63 7.43 -2.36
CA PHE A 251 -12.24 7.56 -3.75
C PHE A 251 -12.41 6.22 -4.44
N GLU A 252 -13.19 6.19 -5.52
CA GLU A 252 -13.45 4.97 -6.27
C GLU A 252 -13.29 5.21 -7.77
N VAL A 253 -12.67 4.26 -8.46
CA VAL A 253 -12.45 4.29 -9.90
C VAL A 253 -12.96 3.01 -10.54
N GLU A 254 -13.76 3.19 -11.58
CA GLU A 254 -14.13 2.14 -12.52
C GLU A 254 -13.59 2.52 -13.89
N ALA A 255 -12.76 1.67 -14.49
CA ALA A 255 -12.21 1.87 -15.82
C ALA A 255 -11.86 0.51 -16.42
N GLY A 256 -11.99 0.36 -17.74
CA GLY A 256 -11.70 -0.89 -18.44
C GLY A 256 -11.89 -0.78 -19.94
N THR A 257 -11.33 -1.69 -20.73
CA THR A 257 -11.38 -1.62 -22.20
C THR A 257 -12.80 -1.70 -22.75
N GLN A 258 -13.75 -2.25 -21.99
CA GLN A 258 -15.17 -2.36 -22.34
C GLN A 258 -16.09 -1.55 -21.41
N ARG A 259 -15.55 -0.60 -20.65
CA ARG A 259 -16.29 0.18 -19.66
C ARG A 259 -15.97 1.66 -19.78
N ASP A 260 -16.93 2.49 -19.41
CA ASP A 260 -16.71 3.92 -19.28
C ASP A 260 -15.85 4.21 -18.04
N LEU A 261 -15.01 5.25 -18.14
CA LEU A 261 -14.30 5.78 -16.98
C LEU A 261 -15.30 6.44 -16.04
N THR A 262 -15.40 5.93 -14.82
CA THR A 262 -16.11 6.60 -13.73
C THR A 262 -15.15 6.86 -12.58
N LEU A 263 -15.13 8.12 -12.14
CA LEU A 263 -14.41 8.58 -10.96
C LEU A 263 -15.44 9.07 -9.95
N GLU A 264 -15.40 8.54 -8.74
CA GLU A 264 -16.26 8.96 -7.65
C GLU A 264 -15.40 9.41 -6.46
N LEU A 265 -15.60 10.65 -6.05
CA LEU A 265 -15.04 11.20 -4.83
C LEU A 265 -16.21 11.55 -3.91
N ALA A 266 -16.28 10.88 -2.77
CA ALA A 266 -17.29 11.10 -1.75
C ALA A 266 -16.62 11.49 -0.44
N ALA A 267 -17.27 12.37 0.31
CA ALA A 267 -16.79 12.85 1.59
C ALA A 267 -17.99 12.98 2.55
N ARG A 268 -17.81 12.62 3.82
CA ARG A 268 -18.87 12.69 4.84
C ARG A 268 -18.36 13.43 6.07
N GLY A 269 -19.18 14.35 6.58
CA GLY A 269 -18.99 15.07 7.83
C GLY A 269 -20.32 15.67 8.29
N PRO A 270 -20.41 16.23 9.51
CA PRO A 270 -21.59 16.94 9.95
C PRO A 270 -21.91 18.16 9.07
N PHE A 271 -20.93 18.68 8.32
CA PHE A 271 -21.01 19.82 7.40
C PHE A 271 -21.94 20.90 7.94
N ALA A 272 -21.42 21.75 8.83
CA ALA A 272 -22.15 22.87 9.39
C ALA A 272 -22.83 23.66 8.25
N ARG A 273 -24.16 23.84 8.37
CA ARG A 273 -25.01 24.54 7.39
C ARG A 273 -25.01 26.04 7.63
#